data_AF-A0A0M2H357-F1
#
_entry.id   AF-A0A0M2H357-F1
#
_cell.length_a   1.000
_cell.length_b   1.000
_cell.length_c   1.000
_cell.angle_alpha   90.00
_cell.angle_beta   90.00
_cell.angle_gamma   90.00
#
_symmetry.space_group_name_H-M   'P 1'
#
loop_
_entity.id
_entity.type
_entity.pdbx_description
1 polymer ?
#
loop_
_entity_poly.entity_id
_entity_poly.type
_entity_poly.pdbx_seq_one_letter_code
_entity_poly.pdbx_strand_id
1 'polypeptide(L)'
;MLSSAQDAADELIADDTNSVTGVEFNDAMTPVNVSVDAAKYGALESSLALGFYVQGALYQQINGVAPDDIDVIVEFVDEATGEVLDTGSYREMRENLGQ
;
A
#
# COMPACT_ATOMS: atom_id res chain seq x y z
N MET A 1 5.14 -14.43 -4.49
CA MET A 1 4.10 -13.38 -4.31
C MET A 1 4.59 -12.34 -3.33
N LEU A 2 4.75 -12.66 -2.04
CA LEU A 2 5.32 -11.71 -1.06
C LEU A 2 6.76 -11.29 -1.42
N SER A 3 7.60 -12.21 -1.90
CA SER A 3 8.96 -11.86 -2.37
C SER A 3 8.92 -10.88 -3.55
N SER A 4 8.04 -11.11 -4.53
CA SER A 4 7.88 -10.23 -5.69
C SER A 4 7.31 -8.86 -5.31
N ALA A 5 6.46 -8.82 -4.28
CA ALA A 5 5.96 -7.58 -3.69
C ALA A 5 7.09 -6.77 -3.06
N GLN A 6 8.00 -7.44 -2.35
CA GLN A 6 9.18 -6.83 -1.77
C GLN A 6 10.14 -6.33 -2.86
N ASP A 7 10.40 -7.11 -3.90
CA ASP A 7 11.26 -6.70 -5.02
C ASP A 7 10.72 -5.41 -5.68
N ALA A 8 9.41 -5.34 -5.93
CA ALA A 8 8.77 -4.15 -6.50
C ALA A 8 8.80 -2.94 -5.55
N ALA A 9 8.68 -3.17 -4.25
CA ALA A 9 8.84 -2.11 -3.26
C ALA A 9 10.28 -1.60 -3.19
N ASP A 10 11.28 -2.49 -3.24
CA ASP A 10 12.69 -2.13 -3.22
C ASP A 10 13.07 -1.30 -4.47
N GLU A 11 12.50 -1.62 -5.64
CA GLU A 11 12.63 -0.80 -6.85
C GLU A 11 12.01 0.59 -6.69
N LEU A 12 10.83 0.70 -6.05
CA LEU A 12 10.16 1.97 -5.78
C LEU A 12 10.98 2.85 -4.80
N ILE A 13 11.53 2.24 -3.76
CA ILE A 13 12.38 2.91 -2.76
C ILE A 13 13.70 3.38 -3.38
N ALA A 14 14.24 2.64 -4.36
CA ALA A 14 15.47 3.01 -5.05
C ALA A 14 15.31 4.20 -6.02
N ASP A 15 14.08 4.57 -6.38
CA ASP A 15 13.78 5.71 -7.23
C ASP A 15 13.68 7.01 -6.40
N ASP A 16 14.71 7.86 -6.49
CA ASP A 16 14.82 9.10 -5.74
C ASP A 16 13.87 10.22 -6.18
N THR A 17 13.13 10.00 -7.28
CA THR A 17 12.19 10.96 -7.84
C THR A 17 10.82 10.94 -7.17
N ASN A 18 10.50 9.88 -6.42
CA ASN A 18 9.26 9.77 -5.64
C ASN A 18 9.51 10.05 -4.14
N SER A 19 8.43 10.04 -3.35
CA SER A 19 8.48 10.28 -1.90
C SER A 19 8.73 9.02 -1.06
N VAL A 20 8.62 7.82 -1.61
CA VAL A 20 8.66 6.56 -0.85
C VAL A 20 10.07 6.26 -0.37
N THR A 21 10.21 6.07 0.94
CA THR A 21 11.50 5.74 1.59
C THR A 21 11.50 4.36 2.25
N GLY A 22 10.33 3.73 2.38
CA GLY A 22 10.19 2.37 2.89
C GLY A 22 8.82 1.78 2.62
N VAL A 23 8.75 0.46 2.54
CA VAL A 23 7.50 -0.29 2.47
C VAL A 23 7.61 -1.53 3.35
N GLU A 24 6.65 -1.70 4.25
CA GLU A 24 6.56 -2.87 5.11
C GLU A 24 5.28 -3.65 4.82
N PHE A 25 5.45 -4.93 4.49
CA PHE A 25 4.36 -5.89 4.37
C PHE A 25 4.36 -6.83 5.56
N ASN A 26 3.18 -7.19 6.07
CA ASN A 26 3.03 -8.32 6.97
C ASN A 26 2.61 -9.60 6.20
N ASP A 27 2.50 -10.72 6.93
CA ASP A 27 2.13 -12.03 6.36
C ASP A 27 0.74 -12.07 5.71
N ALA A 28 -0.14 -11.11 6.02
CA ALA A 28 -1.49 -10.99 5.44
C ALA A 28 -1.55 -9.94 4.32
N MET A 29 -0.45 -9.23 4.05
CA MET A 29 -0.39 -8.03 3.21
C MET A 29 -1.45 -6.97 3.59
N THR A 30 -1.76 -6.84 4.88
CA THR A 30 -2.66 -5.80 5.41
C THR A 30 -2.46 -5.63 6.93
N PRO A 31 -2.18 -4.41 7.43
CA PRO A 31 -1.89 -3.20 6.67
C PRO A 31 -0.55 -3.29 5.93
N VAL A 32 -0.41 -2.45 4.89
CA VAL A 32 0.85 -2.15 4.21
C VAL A 32 1.26 -0.75 4.63
N ASN A 33 2.41 -0.63 5.28
CA ASN A 33 2.92 0.67 5.72
C ASN A 33 3.91 1.19 4.69
N VAL A 34 3.67 2.40 4.20
CA VAL A 34 4.51 3.07 3.20
C VAL A 34 5.11 4.31 3.87
N SER A 35 6.39 4.23 4.21
CA SER A 35 7.13 5.39 4.72
C SER A 35 7.41 6.36 3.57
N VAL A 36 7.14 7.64 3.79
CA VAL A 36 7.30 8.70 2.78
C VAL A 36 7.99 9.95 3.35
N ASP A 37 8.73 10.64 2.49
CA ASP A 37 9.17 12.02 2.72
C ASP A 37 7.98 12.97 2.54
N ALA A 38 7.48 13.51 3.66
CA ALA A 38 6.33 14.41 3.68
C ALA A 38 6.51 15.69 2.83
N ALA A 39 7.74 16.12 2.56
CA ALA A 39 8.01 17.29 1.73
C ALA A 39 7.81 17.01 0.23
N LYS A 40 7.94 15.74 -0.19
CA LYS A 40 7.68 15.28 -1.55
C LYS A 40 6.26 14.75 -1.72
N TYR A 41 5.70 14.17 -0.65
CA TYR A 41 4.40 13.51 -0.65
C TYR A 41 3.25 14.44 -1.06
N GLY A 42 2.52 14.06 -2.11
CA GLY A 42 1.34 14.79 -2.59
C GLY A 42 0.16 13.90 -2.95
N ALA A 43 -0.99 14.51 -3.24
CA ALA A 43 -2.24 13.80 -3.53
C ALA A 43 -2.17 12.83 -4.73
N LEU A 44 -1.25 13.04 -5.67
CA LEU A 44 -1.03 12.09 -6.78
C LEU A 44 -0.29 10.83 -6.32
N GLU A 45 0.55 10.91 -5.29
CA GLU A 45 1.27 9.76 -4.75
C GLU A 45 0.39 8.87 -3.89
N SER A 46 -0.70 9.40 -3.31
CA SER A 46 -1.76 8.56 -2.71
C SER A 46 -2.32 7.52 -3.71
N SER A 47 -2.23 7.75 -5.03
CA SER A 47 -2.64 6.76 -6.05
C SER A 47 -1.77 5.51 -6.09
N LEU A 48 -0.56 5.53 -5.52
CA LEU A 48 0.31 4.35 -5.37
C LEU A 48 -0.38 3.25 -4.56
N ALA A 49 -1.31 3.61 -3.67
CA ALA A 49 -2.15 2.65 -2.93
C ALA A 49 -2.87 1.66 -3.85
N LEU A 50 -3.22 2.05 -5.08
CA LEU A 50 -3.88 1.16 -6.06
C LEU A 50 -3.02 -0.06 -6.40
N GLY A 51 -1.71 0.12 -6.55
CA GLY A 51 -0.79 -0.99 -6.83
C GLY A 51 -0.76 -1.98 -5.65
N PHE A 52 -0.66 -1.46 -4.43
CA PHE A 52 -0.66 -2.26 -3.21
C PHE A 52 -1.99 -2.98 -2.99
N TYR A 53 -3.12 -2.32 -3.25
CA TYR A 53 -4.45 -2.92 -3.16
C TYR A 53 -4.59 -4.14 -4.08
N VAL A 54 -4.24 -3.99 -5.36
CA VAL A 54 -4.38 -5.10 -6.33
C VAL A 54 -3.49 -6.27 -5.93
N GLN A 55 -2.24 -5.99 -5.56
CA GLN A 55 -1.28 -7.02 -5.17
C GLN A 55 -1.70 -7.75 -3.88
N GLY A 56 -2.09 -7.01 -2.84
CA GLY A 56 -2.55 -7.56 -1.57
C GLY A 56 -3.87 -8.31 -1.71
N ALA A 57 -4.82 -7.81 -2.49
CA ALA A 57 -6.10 -8.48 -2.73
C ALA A 57 -5.92 -9.82 -3.45
N LEU A 58 -5.05 -9.87 -4.47
CA LEU A 58 -4.69 -11.12 -5.15
C LEU A 58 -3.99 -12.10 -4.19
N TYR A 59 -3.10 -11.61 -3.33
CA TYR A 59 -2.43 -12.43 -2.33
C TYR A 59 -3.42 -13.05 -1.33
N GLN A 60 -4.32 -12.24 -0.77
CA GLN A 60 -5.37 -12.69 0.16
C GLN A 60 -6.30 -13.71 -0.51
N GLN A 61 -6.71 -13.46 -1.76
CA GLN A 61 -7.55 -14.38 -2.53
C GLN A 61 -6.87 -15.75 -2.74
N ILE A 62 -5.59 -15.77 -3.13
CA ILE A 62 -4.83 -17.02 -3.33
C ILE A 62 -4.66 -17.79 -2.01
N ASN A 63 -4.58 -17.07 -0.89
CA ASN A 63 -4.53 -17.66 0.45
C ASN A 63 -5.91 -18.04 1.02
N GLY A 64 -6.98 -17.95 0.21
CA GLY A 64 -8.31 -18.44 0.56
C GLY A 64 -9.14 -17.49 1.43
N VAL A 65 -8.77 -16.22 1.53
CA VAL A 65 -9.62 -15.20 2.16
C VAL A 65 -10.91 -15.07 1.35
N ALA A 66 -12.06 -15.04 2.03
CA ALA A 66 -13.35 -14.93 1.36
C ALA A 66 -13.46 -13.56 0.64
N PRO A 67 -14.10 -13.48 -0.54
CA PRO A 67 -14.15 -12.24 -1.32
C PRO A 67 -14.68 -11.00 -0.59
N ASP A 68 -15.60 -11.19 0.35
CA ASP A 68 -16.19 -10.11 1.17
C ASP A 68 -15.26 -9.70 2.33
N ASP A 69 -14.33 -10.57 2.70
CA ASP A 69 -13.34 -10.36 3.76
C ASP A 69 -12.01 -9.79 3.24
N ILE A 70 -11.81 -9.73 1.91
CA ILE A 70 -10.60 -9.15 1.32
C ILE A 70 -10.59 -7.64 1.56
N ASP A 71 -9.57 -7.18 2.29
CA ASP A 71 -9.34 -5.77 2.55
C ASP A 71 -7.84 -5.51 2.76
N VAL A 72 -7.28 -4.63 1.93
CA VAL A 72 -5.90 -4.18 2.02
C VAL A 72 -5.93 -2.74 2.49
N ILE A 73 -5.38 -2.49 3.66
CA ILE A 73 -5.23 -1.15 4.22
C ILE A 73 -3.82 -0.67 3.86
N VAL A 74 -3.71 0.52 3.27
CA VAL A 74 -2.44 1.17 2.99
C VAL A 74 -2.36 2.42 3.85
N GLU A 75 -1.27 2.55 4.62
CA GLU A 75 -1.00 3.71 5.46
C GLU A 75 0.26 4.40 4.94
N PHE A 76 0.15 5.68 4.60
CA PHE A 76 1.30 6.51 4.26
C PHE A 76 1.79 7.22 5.52
N VAL A 77 3.03 6.96 5.91
CA VAL A 77 3.61 7.37 7.18
C VAL A 77 4.77 8.33 6.91
N ASP A 78 4.77 9.49 7.54
CA ASP A 78 5.92 10.41 7.52
C ASP A 78 7.13 9.71 8.14
N GLU A 79 8.20 9.56 7.37
CA GLU A 79 9.43 8.89 7.83
C GLU A 79 10.09 9.59 9.02
N ALA A 80 9.94 10.92 9.14
CA ALA A 80 10.65 11.71 10.12
C ALA A 80 9.93 11.72 11.48
N THR A 81 8.60 11.71 11.45
CA THR A 81 7.76 11.86 12.65
C THR A 81 7.03 10.59 13.05
N GLY A 82 6.84 9.65 12.11
CA GLY A 82 5.99 8.47 12.28
C GLY A 82 4.48 8.79 12.24
N GLU A 83 4.08 9.99 11.82
CA GLU A 83 2.68 10.38 11.69
C GLU A 83 2.05 9.75 10.44
N VAL A 84 0.83 9.24 10.55
CA VAL A 84 0.05 8.77 9.39
C VAL A 84 -0.50 9.99 8.66
N LEU A 85 -0.02 10.22 7.43
CA LEU A 85 -0.40 11.33 6.58
C LEU A 85 -1.69 11.05 5.80
N ASP A 86 -1.84 9.82 5.31
CA ASP A 86 -2.98 9.38 4.53
C ASP A 86 -3.22 7.88 4.77
N THR A 87 -4.47 7.46 4.65
CA THR A 87 -4.88 6.06 4.78
C THR A 87 -5.96 5.75 3.78
N GLY A 88 -5.93 4.54 3.24
CA GLY A 88 -7.00 4.06 2.41
C GLY A 88 -7.17 2.54 2.47
N SER A 89 -8.38 2.12 2.12
CA SER A 89 -8.78 0.72 2.08
C SER A 89 -9.15 0.30 0.66
N TYR A 90 -8.76 -0.93 0.30
CA TYR A 90 -9.24 -1.57 -0.93
C TYR A 90 -10.76 -1.74 -0.94
N ARG A 91 -11.37 -2.05 0.21
CA ARG A 91 -12.83 -2.15 0.34
C ARG A 91 -13.50 -0.82 0.04
N GLU A 92 -13.04 0.27 0.66
CA GLU A 92 -13.57 1.63 0.40
C GLU A 92 -13.41 2.04 -1.07
N MET A 93 -12.27 1.70 -1.68
CA MET A 93 -12.02 1.95 -3.10
C MET A 93 -13.03 1.21 -3.99
N ARG A 94 -13.32 -0.07 -3.70
CA ARG A 94 -14.32 -0.86 -4.43
C ARG A 94 -15.73 -0.28 -4.29
N GLU A 95 -16.12 0.09 -3.07
CA GLU A 95 -17.43 0.70 -2.78
C GLU A 95 -17.62 2.01 -3.56
N ASN A 96 -16.58 2.87 -3.58
CA ASN A 96 -16.61 4.14 -4.30
C ASN A 96 -16.69 3.98 -5.82
N LEU A 97 -16.23 2.85 -6.38
CA LEU A 97 -16.31 2.55 -7.81
C LEU A 97 -17.62 1.85 -8.22
N GLY A 98 -18.53 1.59 -7.29
CA GLY A 98 -19.86 1.06 -7.60
C GLY A 98 -19.87 -0.41 -8.01
N GLN A 99 -19.05 -1.25 -7.34
CA GLN A 99 -19.24 -2.71 -7.32
C GLN A 99 -19.77 -3.16 -5.97
#